data_AF-A0A2S1T1V6-F1
#
_entry.id   AF-A0A2S1T1V6-F1
#
_cell.length_a   1.000
_cell.length_b   1.000
_cell.length_c   1.000
_cell.angle_alpha   90.00
_cell.angle_beta   90.00
_cell.angle_gamma   90.00
#
_symmetry.space_group_name_H-M   'P 1'
#
loop_
_entity.id
_entity.type
_entity.pdbx_description
1 polymer ?
#
loop_
_entity_poly.entity_id
_entity_poly.type
_entity_poly.pdbx_seq_one_letter_code
_entity_poly.pdbx_strand_id
1 'polypeptide(L)'
;MRPSLPSVIVGNPAALAAHLAAHHMPGQRSKTAIARLRLERRRLNAPLPTTRPLPERAHDRLWTSAIREIRRRGGETEIESNYGTADLEITDRKNRMVLMHAEGWRRYGKQPARRAQLSYLWGPDDAGSGPWAVRVPGTVTTVADALEWLTPADVKKALEKGLRVRRQGDVYAVETTPAHDGRGVELLPESHEWRPATRYLVHRPEDGRRHLPVRLPWPVRFVQQSAYGMGRTSARAAAD
;
A
#
# COMPACT_ATOMS: atom_id res chain seq x y z
N MET A 1 8.49 8.34 53.33
CA MET A 1 9.62 8.03 52.40
C MET A 1 10.00 6.57 52.58
N ARG A 2 9.82 5.73 51.55
CA ARG A 2 10.32 4.34 51.57
C ARG A 2 11.79 4.36 51.14
N PRO A 3 12.72 3.73 51.86
CA PRO A 3 14.09 3.61 51.36
C PRO A 3 14.08 2.75 50.08
N SER A 4 14.58 3.32 48.99
CA SER A 4 14.88 2.58 47.77
C SER A 4 16.04 1.63 48.06
N LEU A 5 15.77 0.32 48.01
CA LEU A 5 16.84 -0.68 48.11
C LEU A 5 17.72 -0.62 46.86
N PRO A 6 19.06 -0.67 46.99
CA PRO A 6 19.96 -0.72 45.85
C PRO A 6 19.66 -1.98 45.01
N SER A 7 19.53 -1.81 43.68
CA SER A 7 19.37 -2.93 42.77
C SER A 7 20.66 -3.74 42.74
N VAL A 8 20.73 -4.82 43.53
CA VAL A 8 21.85 -5.75 43.46
C VAL A 8 21.78 -6.47 42.13
N ILE A 9 22.78 -6.27 41.28
CA ILE A 9 23.02 -7.07 40.07
C ILE A 9 23.45 -8.46 40.55
N VAL A 10 22.52 -9.39 40.62
CA VAL A 10 22.79 -10.76 41.06
C VAL A 10 23.25 -11.58 39.85
N GLY A 11 24.52 -11.42 39.47
CA GLY A 11 25.11 -12.09 38.31
C GLY A 11 25.41 -13.59 38.50
N ASN A 12 25.42 -14.10 39.74
CA ASN A 12 25.64 -15.53 39.98
C ASN A 12 24.83 -16.09 41.18
N PRO A 13 24.63 -17.43 41.25
CA PRO A 13 23.83 -18.07 42.30
C PRO A 13 24.39 -17.91 43.73
N ALA A 14 25.71 -17.80 43.89
CA ALA A 14 26.35 -17.59 45.19
C ALA A 14 26.12 -16.17 45.72
N ALA A 15 26.14 -15.16 44.85
CA ALA A 15 25.80 -13.78 45.19
C ALA A 15 24.33 -13.65 45.64
N LEU A 16 23.43 -14.42 45.01
CA LEU A 16 22.02 -14.50 45.43
C LEU A 16 21.90 -15.10 46.84
N ALA A 17 22.62 -16.19 47.09
CA ALA A 17 22.59 -16.88 48.38
C ALA A 17 23.10 -15.97 49.50
N ALA A 18 24.19 -15.23 49.27
CA ALA A 18 24.75 -14.30 50.23
C ALA A 18 23.79 -13.15 50.57
N HIS A 19 23.12 -12.58 49.56
CA HIS A 19 22.13 -11.52 49.77
C HIS A 19 20.91 -12.00 50.57
N LEU A 20 20.39 -13.19 50.26
CA LEU A 20 19.25 -13.78 50.98
C LEU A 20 19.59 -14.11 52.44
N ALA A 21 20.82 -14.54 52.71
CA ALA A 21 21.31 -14.78 54.06
C ALA A 21 21.40 -13.48 54.88
N ALA A 22 21.96 -12.40 54.30
CA ALA A 22 22.10 -11.11 54.97
C ALA A 22 20.75 -10.49 55.39
N HIS A 23 19.69 -10.76 54.64
CA HIS A 23 18.34 -10.26 54.94
C HIS A 23 17.45 -11.26 55.69
N HIS A 24 18.03 -12.28 56.33
CA HIS A 24 17.30 -13.24 57.18
C HIS A 24 16.17 -13.97 56.44
N MET A 25 16.35 -14.22 55.15
CA MET A 25 15.44 -15.02 54.30
C MET A 25 16.07 -16.34 53.80
N PRO A 26 16.73 -17.15 54.67
CA PRO A 26 17.26 -18.45 54.25
C PRO A 26 16.10 -19.40 53.95
N GLY A 27 16.11 -20.05 52.77
CA GLY A 27 15.15 -21.11 52.41
C GLY A 27 13.94 -20.67 51.57
N GLN A 28 13.67 -19.38 51.40
CA GLN A 28 12.73 -18.94 50.35
C GLN A 28 13.41 -19.01 48.99
N ARG A 29 13.37 -20.20 48.37
CA ARG A 29 13.50 -20.35 46.91
C ARG A 29 12.35 -19.59 46.26
N SER A 30 12.42 -18.26 46.18
CA SER A 30 11.37 -17.49 45.57
C SER A 30 11.30 -17.90 44.11
N LYS A 31 10.23 -18.61 43.74
CA LYS A 31 9.92 -18.98 42.35
C LYS A 31 10.08 -17.77 41.43
N THR A 32 9.82 -16.58 41.97
CA THR A 32 10.03 -15.26 41.38
C THR A 32 11.48 -14.95 41.01
N ALA A 33 12.47 -15.22 41.87
CA ALA A 33 13.89 -15.01 41.54
C ALA A 33 14.38 -15.99 40.47
N ILE A 34 13.96 -17.26 40.55
CA ILE A 34 14.28 -18.27 39.54
C ILE A 34 13.61 -17.94 38.21
N ALA A 35 12.35 -17.48 38.22
CA ALA A 35 11.63 -17.05 37.03
C ALA A 35 12.29 -15.81 36.39
N ARG A 36 12.73 -14.84 37.19
CA ARG A 36 13.49 -13.68 36.71
C ARG A 36 14.81 -14.09 36.06
N LEU A 37 15.61 -14.92 36.74
CA LEU A 37 16.88 -15.45 36.19
C LEU A 37 16.67 -16.23 34.89
N ARG A 38 15.58 -17.01 34.79
CA ARG A 38 15.22 -17.74 33.56
C ARG A 38 14.79 -16.78 32.43
N LEU A 39 13.98 -15.77 32.74
CA LEU A 39 13.56 -14.76 31.76
C LEU A 39 14.78 -13.98 31.24
N GLU A 40 15.69 -13.62 32.13
CA GLU A 40 16.91 -12.87 31.82
C GLU A 40 17.90 -13.71 31.00
N ARG A 41 18.14 -14.97 31.36
CA ARG A 41 18.89 -15.91 30.51
C ARG A 41 18.25 -16.10 29.15
N ARG A 42 16.91 -16.19 29.08
CA ARG A 42 16.19 -16.32 27.80
C ARG A 42 16.33 -15.06 26.94
N ARG A 43 16.42 -13.87 27.54
CA ARG A 43 16.67 -12.61 26.83
C ARG A 43 18.11 -12.51 26.34
N LEU A 44 19.09 -12.87 27.16
CA LEU A 44 20.51 -12.82 26.82
C LEU A 44 20.92 -13.87 25.78
N ASN A 45 20.29 -15.05 25.83
CA ASN A 45 20.52 -16.15 24.89
C ASN A 45 19.46 -16.21 23.78
N ALA A 46 18.61 -15.19 23.64
CA ALA A 46 17.71 -15.13 22.51
C ALA A 46 18.58 -14.97 21.25
N PRO A 47 18.47 -15.85 20.25
CA PRO A 47 19.09 -15.58 18.96
C PRO A 47 18.58 -14.22 18.49
N LEU A 48 19.50 -13.34 18.06
CA LEU A 48 19.11 -12.08 17.44
C LEU A 48 18.14 -12.44 16.31
N PRO A 49 16.96 -11.81 16.25
CA PRO A 49 16.06 -12.06 15.14
C PRO A 49 16.86 -11.82 13.86
N THR A 50 16.97 -12.83 13.02
CA THR A 50 17.57 -12.71 11.69
C THR A 50 16.69 -11.73 10.92
N THR A 51 17.05 -10.45 10.99
CA THR A 51 16.31 -9.41 10.29
C THR A 51 16.56 -9.60 8.81
N ARG A 52 15.50 -9.92 8.06
CA ARG A 52 15.56 -9.93 6.59
C ARG A 52 16.24 -8.65 6.08
N PRO A 53 17.06 -8.73 5.02
CA PRO A 53 17.65 -7.58 4.36
C PRO A 53 16.63 -6.46 4.13
N LEU A 54 17.07 -5.21 4.27
CA LEU A 54 16.22 -4.04 4.02
C LEU A 54 15.52 -4.05 2.65
N PRO A 55 16.18 -4.46 1.54
CA PRO A 55 15.54 -4.54 0.23
C PRO A 55 14.35 -5.50 0.19
N GLU A 56 14.48 -6.69 0.78
CA GLU A 56 13.40 -7.67 0.86
C GLU A 56 12.23 -7.14 1.69
N ARG A 57 12.50 -6.50 2.83
CA ARG A 57 11.45 -5.89 3.64
C ARG A 57 10.73 -4.75 2.93
N ALA A 58 11.45 -3.96 2.14
CA ALA A 58 10.86 -2.89 1.34
C ALA A 58 10.00 -3.46 0.21
N HIS A 59 10.47 -4.52 -0.45
CA HIS A 59 9.73 -5.28 -1.46
C HIS A 59 8.45 -5.87 -0.88
N ASP A 60 8.53 -6.61 0.23
CA ASP A 60 7.38 -7.24 0.89
C ASP A 60 6.31 -6.22 1.30
N ARG A 61 6.74 -5.07 1.83
CA ARG A 61 5.81 -3.97 2.20
C ARG A 61 5.11 -3.40 0.98
N LEU A 62 5.86 -3.18 -0.10
CA LEU A 62 5.33 -2.64 -1.35
C LEU A 62 4.33 -3.62 -1.98
N TRP A 63 4.71 -4.88 -2.09
CA TRP A 63 3.86 -5.96 -2.57
C TRP A 63 2.59 -6.09 -1.72
N THR A 64 2.73 -6.18 -0.39
CA THR A 64 1.59 -6.29 0.53
C THR A 64 0.63 -5.10 0.41
N SER A 65 1.18 -3.89 0.25
CA SER A 65 0.38 -2.68 0.06
C SER A 65 -0.37 -2.70 -1.27
N ALA A 66 0.28 -3.17 -2.34
CA ALA A 66 -0.33 -3.25 -3.66
C ALA A 66 -1.44 -4.29 -3.72
N ILE A 67 -1.18 -5.51 -3.26
CA ILE A 67 -2.16 -6.59 -3.16
C ILE A 67 -3.38 -6.17 -2.33
N ARG A 68 -3.16 -5.51 -1.19
CA ARG A 68 -4.24 -5.01 -0.34
C ARG A 68 -5.13 -4.02 -1.08
N GLU A 69 -4.53 -3.08 -1.81
CA GLU A 69 -5.30 -2.06 -2.54
C GLU A 69 -6.03 -2.65 -3.75
N ILE A 70 -5.41 -3.59 -4.47
CA ILE A 70 -6.04 -4.32 -5.58
C ILE A 70 -7.26 -5.10 -5.07
N ARG A 71 -7.12 -5.89 -4.00
CA ARG A 71 -8.24 -6.65 -3.40
C ARG A 71 -9.35 -5.74 -2.91
N ARG A 72 -8.99 -4.61 -2.28
CA ARG A 72 -9.98 -3.63 -1.78
C ARG A 72 -10.88 -3.13 -2.90
N ARG A 73 -10.31 -2.85 -4.08
CA ARG A 73 -11.05 -2.38 -5.26
C ARG A 73 -11.71 -3.54 -6.03
N GLY A 74 -11.79 -4.74 -5.46
CA GLY A 74 -12.42 -5.92 -6.09
C GLY A 74 -11.55 -6.59 -7.17
N GLY A 75 -10.25 -6.30 -7.20
CA GLY A 75 -9.30 -6.91 -8.12
C GLY A 75 -8.95 -8.34 -7.76
N GLU A 76 -8.76 -9.18 -8.77
CA GLU A 76 -8.22 -10.53 -8.63
C GLU A 76 -6.71 -10.47 -8.40
N THR A 77 -6.21 -11.17 -7.39
CA THR A 77 -4.77 -11.20 -7.07
C THR A 77 -4.07 -12.51 -7.39
N GLU A 78 -4.84 -13.48 -7.88
CA GLU A 78 -4.39 -14.85 -8.11
C GLU A 78 -5.12 -15.38 -9.35
N ILE A 79 -4.47 -16.25 -10.12
CA ILE A 79 -5.03 -16.90 -11.30
C ILE A 79 -4.60 -18.37 -11.37
N GLU A 80 -5.46 -19.25 -11.88
CA GLU A 80 -5.14 -20.68 -12.03
C GLU A 80 -3.95 -20.86 -12.98
N SER A 81 -2.94 -21.63 -12.59
CA SER A 81 -1.74 -21.93 -13.38
C SER A 81 -1.59 -23.44 -13.56
N ASN A 82 -0.62 -23.87 -14.37
CA ASN A 82 -0.38 -25.30 -14.61
C ASN A 82 -0.01 -26.08 -13.33
N TYR A 83 0.50 -25.39 -12.31
CA TYR A 83 1.02 -25.98 -11.07
C TYR A 83 0.24 -25.55 -9.83
N GLY A 84 -0.96 -24.98 -9.99
CA GLY A 84 -1.81 -24.50 -8.89
C GLY A 84 -2.35 -23.10 -9.15
N THR A 85 -2.01 -22.15 -8.29
CA THR A 85 -2.34 -20.73 -8.46
C THR A 85 -1.04 -19.94 -8.70
N ALA A 86 -1.12 -18.95 -9.58
CA ALA A 86 -0.09 -17.93 -9.76
C ALA A 86 -0.55 -16.64 -9.09
N ASP A 87 0.28 -16.12 -8.19
CA ASP A 87 0.06 -14.85 -7.51
C ASP A 87 0.54 -13.69 -8.40
N LEU A 88 0.02 -12.49 -8.14
CA LEU A 88 0.57 -11.27 -8.72
C LEU A 88 2.00 -11.03 -8.25
N GLU A 89 2.91 -10.81 -9.19
CA GLU A 89 4.31 -10.46 -8.94
C GLU A 89 4.62 -9.05 -9.46
N ILE A 90 5.60 -8.38 -8.88
CA ILE A 90 6.08 -7.08 -9.37
C ILE A 90 6.98 -7.34 -10.58
N THR A 91 6.54 -6.95 -11.78
CA THR A 91 7.30 -7.15 -13.02
C THR A 91 8.04 -5.91 -13.49
N ASP A 92 7.56 -4.72 -13.13
CA ASP A 92 8.24 -3.46 -13.43
C ASP A 92 8.04 -2.43 -12.30
N ARG A 93 9.01 -1.53 -12.15
CA ARG A 93 9.00 -0.48 -11.13
C ARG A 93 9.61 0.81 -11.64
N LYS A 94 8.87 1.90 -11.54
CA LYS A 94 9.32 3.24 -11.94
C LYS A 94 8.62 4.32 -11.14
N ASN A 95 9.33 5.38 -10.73
CA ASN A 95 8.75 6.57 -10.09
C ASN A 95 7.78 6.27 -8.92
N ARG A 96 8.16 5.36 -8.01
CA ARG A 96 7.34 4.89 -6.87
C ARG A 96 6.06 4.13 -7.25
N MET A 97 5.88 3.81 -8.52
CA MET A 97 4.82 2.94 -9.02
C MET A 97 5.38 1.55 -9.32
N VAL A 98 4.51 0.55 -9.29
CA VAL A 98 4.81 -0.83 -9.68
C VAL A 98 3.74 -1.35 -10.62
N LEU A 99 4.17 -2.11 -11.61
CA LEU A 99 3.29 -2.97 -12.38
C LEU A 99 3.31 -4.36 -11.77
N MET A 100 2.11 -4.86 -11.45
CA MET A 100 1.90 -6.21 -10.97
C MET A 100 1.31 -7.07 -12.08
N HIS A 101 1.85 -8.28 -12.28
CA HIS A 101 1.41 -9.20 -13.32
C HIS A 101 1.26 -10.62 -12.80
N ALA A 102 0.28 -11.35 -13.33
CA ALA A 102 0.18 -12.80 -13.21
C ALA A 102 -0.40 -13.37 -14.50
N GLU A 103 0.10 -14.53 -14.90
CA GLU A 103 -0.41 -15.26 -16.04
C GLU A 103 -0.94 -16.64 -15.61
N GLY A 104 -2.03 -17.05 -16.24
CA GLY A 104 -2.60 -18.36 -16.02
C GLY A 104 -3.72 -18.67 -17.00
N TRP A 105 -4.70 -19.42 -16.53
CA TRP A 105 -5.79 -19.98 -17.30
C TRP A 105 -7.12 -19.65 -16.64
N ARG A 106 -8.17 -19.56 -17.47
CA ARG A 106 -9.54 -19.40 -17.01
C ARG A 106 -10.45 -20.39 -17.72
N ARG A 107 -11.28 -21.09 -16.95
CA ARG A 107 -12.36 -21.92 -17.46
C ARG A 107 -13.67 -21.13 -17.43
N TYR A 108 -14.35 -21.11 -18.57
CA TYR A 108 -15.69 -20.52 -18.68
C TYR A 108 -16.68 -21.64 -19.01
N GLY A 109 -17.33 -22.17 -17.97
CA GLY A 109 -18.24 -23.31 -18.10
C GLY A 109 -17.54 -24.57 -18.61
N LYS A 110 -18.13 -25.21 -19.62
CA LYS A 110 -17.64 -26.47 -20.20
C LYS A 110 -16.58 -26.29 -21.30
N GLN A 111 -16.23 -25.05 -21.65
CA GLN A 111 -15.22 -24.79 -22.69
C GLN A 111 -13.80 -25.09 -22.19
N PRO A 112 -12.85 -25.40 -23.09
CA PRO A 112 -11.45 -25.54 -22.73
C PRO A 112 -10.94 -24.25 -22.07
N ALA A 113 -10.00 -24.42 -21.13
CA ALA A 113 -9.39 -23.30 -20.43
C ALA A 113 -8.69 -22.37 -21.44
N ARG A 114 -8.84 -21.06 -21.26
CA ARG A 114 -8.19 -20.04 -22.09
C ARG A 114 -7.11 -19.34 -21.29
N ARG A 115 -5.99 -19.02 -21.93
CA ARG A 115 -4.96 -18.17 -21.31
C ARG A 115 -5.57 -16.84 -20.91
N ALA A 116 -5.20 -16.38 -19.73
CA ALA A 116 -5.63 -15.12 -19.19
C ALA A 116 -4.50 -14.50 -18.37
N GLN A 117 -4.50 -13.17 -18.36
CA GLN A 117 -3.48 -12.37 -17.71
C GLN A 117 -4.15 -11.35 -16.80
N LEU A 118 -3.54 -11.14 -15.65
CA LEU A 118 -3.86 -10.10 -14.69
C LEU A 118 -2.73 -9.07 -14.74
N SER A 119 -3.06 -7.81 -15.01
CA SER A 119 -2.10 -6.71 -14.92
C SER A 119 -2.72 -5.55 -14.15
N TYR A 120 -2.00 -5.04 -13.15
CA TYR A 120 -2.43 -3.90 -12.35
C TYR A 120 -1.28 -2.91 -12.17
N LEU A 121 -1.56 -1.63 -12.42
CA LEU A 121 -0.66 -0.56 -12.03
C LEU A 121 -1.01 -0.12 -10.60
N TRP A 122 -0.01 -0.04 -9.74
CA TRP A 122 -0.14 0.49 -8.38
C TRP A 122 0.81 1.65 -8.16
N GLY A 123 0.39 2.64 -7.40
CA GLY A 123 1.25 3.74 -6.98
C GLY A 123 0.56 4.72 -6.03
N PRO A 124 1.33 5.66 -5.44
CA PRO A 124 0.74 6.76 -4.70
C PRO A 124 0.06 7.78 -5.64
N ASP A 125 -0.94 8.50 -5.14
CA ASP A 125 -1.43 9.73 -5.76
C ASP A 125 -0.40 10.88 -5.70
N ASP A 126 -0.65 11.99 -6.41
CA ASP A 126 0.28 13.14 -6.42
C ASP A 126 0.34 13.87 -5.08
N ALA A 127 -0.66 13.69 -4.21
CA ALA A 127 -0.61 14.11 -2.82
C ALA A 127 0.34 13.25 -1.97
N GLY A 128 0.81 12.12 -2.51
CA GLY A 128 1.77 11.22 -1.90
C GLY A 128 1.22 10.38 -0.75
N SER A 129 -0.10 10.35 -0.57
CA SER A 129 -0.74 9.87 0.67
C SER A 129 -1.67 8.68 0.45
N GLY A 130 -2.23 8.57 -0.75
CA GLY A 130 -3.22 7.57 -1.08
C GLY A 130 -2.66 6.48 -1.96
N PRO A 131 -2.69 5.20 -1.56
CA PRO A 131 -2.44 4.12 -2.51
C PRO A 131 -3.58 4.11 -3.54
N TRP A 132 -3.21 3.86 -4.78
CA TRP A 132 -4.11 3.73 -5.91
C TRP A 132 -3.70 2.51 -6.72
N ALA A 133 -4.67 1.74 -7.18
CA ALA A 133 -4.46 0.55 -7.99
C ALA A 133 -5.49 0.50 -9.09
N VAL A 134 -5.06 0.21 -10.32
CA VAL A 134 -5.96 0.14 -11.47
C VAL A 134 -5.55 -1.02 -12.38
N ARG A 135 -6.56 -1.71 -12.91
CA ARG A 135 -6.36 -2.78 -13.89
C ARG A 135 -6.04 -2.23 -15.26
N VAL A 136 -5.00 -2.79 -15.88
CA VAL A 136 -4.57 -2.49 -17.25
C VAL A 136 -4.62 -3.77 -18.10
N PRO A 137 -4.54 -3.69 -19.44
CA PRO A 137 -4.50 -4.87 -20.28
C PRO A 137 -3.34 -5.81 -19.91
N GLY A 138 -3.57 -7.12 -19.98
CA GLY A 138 -2.55 -8.15 -19.70
C GLY A 138 -1.29 -8.02 -20.56
N THR A 139 -1.43 -7.47 -21.76
CA THR A 139 -0.33 -7.23 -22.71
C THR A 139 0.59 -6.07 -22.32
N VAL A 140 0.20 -5.25 -21.35
CA VAL A 140 1.04 -4.16 -20.82
C VAL A 140 2.05 -4.74 -19.84
N THR A 141 3.34 -4.53 -20.12
CA THR A 141 4.46 -5.13 -19.38
C THR A 141 5.35 -4.10 -18.67
N THR A 142 5.16 -2.81 -18.93
CA THR A 142 5.91 -1.73 -18.26
C THR A 142 4.98 -0.71 -17.60
N VAL A 143 5.49 -0.03 -16.57
CA VAL A 143 4.82 1.11 -15.92
C VAL A 143 4.59 2.24 -16.91
N ALA A 144 5.52 2.45 -17.85
CA ALA A 144 5.40 3.50 -18.86
C ALA A 144 4.20 3.24 -19.80
N ASP A 145 4.08 2.03 -20.33
CA ASP A 145 2.99 1.63 -21.21
C ASP A 145 1.65 1.64 -20.46
N ALA A 146 1.65 1.24 -19.19
CA ALA A 146 0.47 1.31 -18.33
C ALA A 146 -0.02 2.74 -18.16
N LEU A 147 0.88 3.67 -17.86
CA LEU A 147 0.55 5.09 -17.76
C LEU A 147 0.09 5.66 -19.09
N GLU A 148 0.73 5.28 -20.20
CA GLU A 148 0.31 5.72 -21.54
C GLU A 148 -1.11 5.25 -21.87
N TRP A 149 -1.45 4.01 -21.52
CA TRP A 149 -2.78 3.44 -21.74
C TRP A 149 -3.85 4.12 -20.89
N LEU A 150 -3.52 4.43 -19.63
CA LEU A 150 -4.44 5.06 -18.67
C LEU A 150 -4.66 6.55 -18.93
N THR A 151 -3.66 7.25 -19.45
CA THR A 151 -3.70 8.71 -19.60
C THR A 151 -4.70 9.11 -20.68
N PRO A 152 -5.77 9.87 -20.36
CA PRO A 152 -6.73 10.33 -21.36
C PRO A 152 -6.09 11.24 -22.42
N ALA A 153 -6.62 11.21 -23.65
CA ALA A 153 -6.11 12.03 -24.75
C ALA A 153 -6.05 13.53 -24.41
N ASP A 154 -7.04 14.01 -23.68
CA ASP A 154 -7.13 15.39 -23.18
C ASP A 154 -6.00 15.78 -22.23
N VAL A 155 -5.54 14.82 -21.42
CA VAL A 155 -4.41 14.98 -20.50
C VAL A 155 -3.10 14.93 -21.28
N LYS A 156 -2.97 14.01 -22.25
CA LYS A 156 -1.79 13.95 -23.16
C LYS A 156 -1.58 15.28 -23.88
N LYS A 157 -2.63 15.82 -24.50
CA LYS A 157 -2.61 17.14 -25.17
C LYS A 157 -2.24 18.29 -24.22
N ALA A 158 -2.65 18.22 -22.96
CA ALA A 158 -2.31 19.25 -21.98
C ALA A 158 -0.83 19.19 -21.59
N LEU A 159 -0.30 17.98 -21.36
CA LEU A 159 1.12 17.76 -21.08
C LEU A 159 2.01 18.21 -22.25
N GLU A 160 1.63 17.88 -23.50
CA GLU A 160 2.33 18.32 -24.71
C GLU A 160 2.39 19.85 -24.83
N LYS A 161 1.35 20.55 -24.37
CA LYS A 161 1.29 22.02 -24.33
C LYS A 161 2.03 22.63 -23.12
N GLY A 162 2.66 21.82 -22.27
CA GLY A 162 3.34 22.28 -21.06
C GLY A 162 2.40 22.75 -19.95
N LEU A 163 1.12 22.37 -19.99
CA LEU A 163 0.16 22.72 -18.94
C LEU A 163 0.39 21.88 -17.69
N ARG A 164 0.09 22.46 -16.52
CA ARG A 164 0.17 21.73 -15.25
C ARG A 164 -0.92 20.68 -15.17
N VAL A 165 -0.55 19.47 -14.78
CA VAL A 165 -1.46 18.36 -14.51
C VAL A 165 -1.15 17.80 -13.13
N ARG A 166 -2.20 17.52 -12.35
CA ARG A 166 -2.13 16.80 -11.08
C ARG A 166 -3.14 15.66 -11.08
N ARG A 167 -2.82 14.56 -10.40
CA ARG A 167 -3.70 13.39 -10.28
C ARG A 167 -4.03 13.10 -8.81
N GLN A 168 -5.29 12.80 -8.55
CA GLN A 168 -5.75 12.21 -7.30
C GLN A 168 -6.66 11.03 -7.65
N GLY A 169 -6.28 9.82 -7.24
CA GLY A 169 -7.02 8.62 -7.61
C GLY A 169 -7.15 8.46 -9.13
N ASP A 170 -8.39 8.34 -9.60
CA ASP A 170 -8.79 8.23 -11.00
C ASP A 170 -9.09 9.58 -11.66
N VAL A 171 -8.84 10.71 -10.99
CA VAL A 171 -9.13 12.05 -11.52
C VAL A 171 -7.84 12.79 -11.83
N TYR A 172 -7.78 13.37 -13.03
CA TYR A 172 -6.78 14.35 -13.43
C TYR A 172 -7.36 15.77 -13.32
N ALA A 173 -6.66 16.63 -12.62
CA ALA A 173 -6.85 18.08 -12.63
C ALA A 173 -5.88 18.70 -13.63
N VAL A 174 -6.43 19.27 -14.70
CA VAL A 174 -5.68 19.85 -15.81
C VAL A 174 -5.80 21.37 -15.76
N GLU A 175 -4.69 22.08 -15.82
CA GLU A 175 -4.68 23.54 -15.92
C GLU A 175 -5.50 24.04 -17.11
N THR A 176 -6.26 25.10 -16.89
CA THR A 176 -7.12 25.70 -17.89
C THR A 176 -7.25 27.21 -17.70
N THR A 177 -8.11 27.87 -18.48
CA THR A 177 -8.39 29.30 -18.34
C THR A 177 -9.47 29.55 -17.29
N PRO A 178 -9.56 30.75 -16.70
CA PRO A 178 -10.61 31.07 -15.71
C PRO A 178 -12.04 30.80 -16.19
N ALA A 179 -12.30 30.96 -17.49
CA ALA A 179 -13.61 30.70 -18.09
C ALA A 179 -14.04 29.22 -18.05
N HIS A 180 -13.10 28.29 -17.85
CA HIS A 180 -13.35 26.85 -17.80
C HIS A 180 -13.02 26.25 -16.43
N ASP A 181 -12.79 27.09 -15.42
CA ASP A 181 -12.45 26.63 -14.07
C ASP A 181 -13.61 25.84 -13.46
N GLY A 182 -13.30 24.68 -12.89
CA GLY A 182 -14.29 23.76 -12.34
C GLY A 182 -15.07 22.95 -13.39
N ARG A 183 -14.73 23.03 -14.69
CA ARG A 183 -15.39 22.17 -15.69
C ARG A 183 -15.11 20.69 -15.41
N GLY A 184 -16.13 19.84 -15.50
CA GLY A 184 -16.02 18.40 -15.25
C GLY A 184 -16.20 18.01 -13.78
N VAL A 185 -16.51 18.96 -12.89
CA VAL A 185 -16.86 18.67 -11.48
C VAL A 185 -18.08 17.76 -11.39
N GLU A 186 -19.04 17.93 -12.29
CA GLU A 186 -20.25 17.12 -12.42
C GLU A 186 -19.98 15.67 -12.84
N LEU A 187 -18.78 15.38 -13.35
CA LEU A 187 -18.34 14.05 -13.75
C LEU A 187 -17.39 13.42 -12.72
N LEU A 188 -17.14 14.08 -11.59
CA LEU A 188 -16.32 13.52 -10.54
C LEU A 188 -17.03 12.31 -9.91
N PRO A 189 -16.30 11.23 -9.59
CA PRO A 189 -16.83 10.17 -8.74
C PRO A 189 -17.35 10.74 -7.42
N GLU A 190 -18.32 10.07 -6.79
CA GLU A 190 -18.84 10.47 -5.47
C GLU A 190 -17.75 10.52 -4.38
N SER A 191 -16.68 9.74 -4.55
CA SER A 191 -15.50 9.75 -3.69
C SER A 191 -14.65 11.02 -3.82
N HIS A 192 -14.90 11.87 -4.81
CA HIS A 192 -14.15 13.09 -5.07
C HIS A 192 -15.00 14.35 -4.86
N GLU A 193 -14.42 15.33 -4.16
CA GLU A 193 -15.05 16.61 -3.87
C GLU A 193 -14.10 17.74 -4.28
N TRP A 194 -14.52 18.55 -5.25
CA TRP A 194 -13.83 19.80 -5.57
C TRP A 194 -14.32 20.94 -4.69
N ARG A 195 -13.40 21.58 -3.96
CA ARG A 195 -13.68 22.73 -3.11
C ARG A 195 -13.13 24.02 -3.74
N PRO A 196 -13.93 24.76 -4.51
CA PRO A 196 -13.45 25.95 -5.23
C PRO A 196 -12.95 27.05 -4.29
N ALA A 197 -13.61 27.26 -3.14
CA ALA A 197 -13.24 28.31 -2.18
C ALA A 197 -11.83 28.11 -1.60
N THR A 198 -11.43 26.86 -1.35
CA THR A 198 -10.14 26.52 -0.74
C THR A 198 -9.12 26.00 -1.76
N ARG A 199 -9.50 25.84 -3.03
CA ARG A 199 -8.69 25.26 -4.12
C ARG A 199 -8.15 23.86 -3.81
N TYR A 200 -8.97 23.00 -3.24
CA TYR A 200 -8.59 21.62 -2.91
C TYR A 200 -9.48 20.61 -3.62
N LEU A 201 -8.86 19.63 -4.28
CA LEU A 201 -9.50 18.37 -4.62
C LEU A 201 -9.33 17.43 -3.42
N VAL A 202 -10.43 16.87 -2.95
CA VAL A 202 -10.47 15.97 -1.80
C VAL A 202 -10.95 14.62 -2.29
N HIS A 203 -10.24 13.57 -1.92
CA HIS A 203 -10.65 12.19 -2.17
C HIS A 203 -10.99 11.50 -0.85
N ARG A 204 -12.19 10.92 -0.78
CA ARG A 204 -12.75 10.17 0.34
C ARG A 204 -13.10 8.77 -0.16
N PRO A 205 -12.15 7.82 -0.09
CA PRO A 205 -12.44 6.42 -0.36
C PRO A 205 -13.58 5.93 0.53
N GLU A 206 -14.38 5.00 0.01
CA GLU A 206 -15.51 4.38 0.70
C GLU A 206 -15.10 3.74 2.04
N ASP A 207 -13.87 3.23 2.14
CA ASP A 207 -13.34 2.60 3.36
C ASP A 207 -12.91 3.58 4.46
N GLY A 208 -13.17 4.88 4.27
CA GLY A 208 -12.97 5.92 5.27
C GLY A 208 -11.51 6.36 5.46
N ARG A 209 -10.57 5.87 4.65
CA ARG A 209 -9.18 6.34 4.70
C ARG A 209 -9.09 7.82 4.34
N ARG A 210 -8.15 8.53 4.97
CA ARG A 210 -7.88 9.93 4.66
C ARG A 210 -6.78 10.02 3.62
N HIS A 211 -7.13 10.48 2.42
CA HIS A 211 -6.15 10.97 1.47
C HIS A 211 -5.88 12.46 1.76
N LEU A 212 -4.63 12.88 1.63
CA LEU A 212 -4.28 14.29 1.68
C LEU A 212 -4.93 14.99 0.47
N PRO A 213 -5.60 16.15 0.70
CA PRO A 213 -6.15 16.93 -0.39
C PRO A 213 -5.06 17.43 -1.35
N VAL A 214 -5.37 17.47 -2.65
CA VAL A 214 -4.49 18.07 -3.66
C VAL A 214 -4.82 19.55 -3.80
N ARG A 215 -3.83 20.41 -3.55
CA ARG A 215 -3.98 21.87 -3.74
C ARG A 215 -3.82 22.24 -5.21
N LEU A 216 -4.79 22.97 -5.75
CA LEU A 216 -4.87 23.40 -7.16
C LEU A 216 -5.03 24.93 -7.24
N PRO A 217 -3.98 25.72 -6.92
CA PRO A 217 -4.05 27.18 -6.83
C PRO A 217 -4.16 27.91 -8.18
N TRP A 218 -4.41 27.20 -9.28
CA TRP A 218 -4.63 27.73 -10.62
C TRP A 218 -5.97 27.21 -11.17
N PRO A 219 -6.57 27.85 -12.19
CA PRO A 219 -7.81 27.37 -12.80
C PRO A 219 -7.65 25.94 -13.36
N VAL A 220 -8.59 25.06 -13.05
CA VAL A 220 -8.53 23.63 -13.42
C VAL A 220 -9.82 23.15 -14.05
N ARG A 221 -9.68 22.19 -14.96
CA ARG A 221 -10.77 21.30 -15.38
C ARG A 221 -10.44 19.87 -14.95
N PHE A 222 -11.46 19.08 -14.71
CA PHE A 222 -11.31 17.70 -14.29
C PHE A 222 -11.54 16.75 -15.45
N VAL A 223 -10.70 15.72 -15.54
CA VAL A 223 -10.79 14.66 -16.54
C VAL A 223 -10.68 13.34 -15.80
N GLN A 224 -11.71 12.52 -15.91
CA GLN A 224 -11.71 11.19 -15.34
C GLN A 224 -10.86 10.24 -16.17
N GLN A 225 -10.12 9.38 -15.49
CA GLN A 225 -9.39 8.27 -16.07
C GLN A 225 -10.35 7.12 -16.42
N SER A 226 -10.22 6.56 -17.61
CA SER A 226 -10.88 5.31 -17.97
C SER A 226 -9.92 4.14 -17.79
N ALA A 227 -10.38 3.06 -17.16
CA ALA A 227 -9.60 1.84 -17.02
C ALA A 227 -10.48 0.59 -17.18
N TYR A 228 -9.88 -0.60 -17.11
CA TYR A 228 -10.68 -1.82 -17.01
C TYR A 228 -11.29 -1.95 -15.62
N GLY A 229 -12.49 -2.50 -15.55
CA GLY A 229 -13.07 -2.92 -14.28
C GLY A 229 -12.13 -3.89 -13.56
N MET A 230 -12.00 -3.72 -12.24
CA MET A 230 -11.03 -4.47 -11.44
C MET A 230 -11.30 -5.99 -11.43
N GLY A 231 -12.57 -6.40 -11.48
CA GLY A 231 -12.98 -7.81 -11.49
C GLY A 231 -12.87 -8.50 -12.86
N ARG A 232 -13.59 -9.61 -13.05
CA ARG A 232 -13.48 -10.46 -14.26
C ARG A 232 -13.99 -9.83 -15.57
N THR A 233 -14.52 -8.62 -15.52
CA THR A 233 -15.05 -7.91 -16.68
C THR A 233 -13.93 -7.25 -17.47
N SER A 234 -13.96 -7.37 -18.80
CA SER A 234 -13.10 -6.62 -19.73
C SER A 234 -13.68 -5.27 -20.14
N ALA A 235 -14.88 -4.93 -19.65
CA ALA A 235 -15.50 -3.64 -19.91
C ALA A 235 -14.65 -2.52 -19.27
N ARG A 236 -14.50 -1.41 -20.02
CA ARG A 236 -13.97 -0.19 -19.44
C ARG A 236 -15.00 0.37 -18.46
N ALA A 237 -14.53 0.73 -17.28
CA ALA A 237 -15.31 1.40 -16.25
C ALA A 237 -14.58 2.69 -15.84
N ALA A 238 -15.31 3.60 -15.19
CA ALA A 238 -14.69 4.56 -14.30
C ALA A 238 -13.80 3.79 -13.32
N ALA A 239 -12.54 4.21 -13.15
CA ALA A 239 -11.66 3.55 -12.20
C ALA A 239 -12.08 3.96 -10.78
N ASP A 240 -12.74 3.08 -10.03
CA ASP A 240 -13.06 3.30 -8.60
C ASP A 240 -11.81 3.20 -7.71
#